data_AF-T1AG92-F1
#
_entry.id   AF-T1AG92-F1
#
_cell.length_a   1.000
_cell.length_b   1.000
_cell.length_c   1.000
_cell.angle_alpha   90.00
_cell.angle_beta   90.00
_cell.angle_gamma   90.00
#
_symmetry.space_group_name_H-M   'P 1'
#
loop_
_entity.id
_entity.type
_entity.pdbx_description
1 polymer ?
#
loop_
_entity_poly.entity_id
_entity_poly.type
_entity_poly.pdbx_seq_one_letter_code
_entity_poly.pdbx_strand_id
1 'polypeptide(L)'
;TGGWVDGLMMRVVDILYSVPFIPFVIVLMVMFGRNLLLIFAAIGAVSWLDIARIVRGQTLSLRKREFVEAARASGVSNGAIVRRHIVPNLIGIVVVYVTLTIPSVILFEAFLSFLGLGVQAPLTSLGGLVSDGASVLQAHPYMLIIPAIFLAVIVYCFNFIGDGLRDALDPKDR
;
A
#
# COMPACT_ATOMS: atom_id res chain seq x y z
N THR A 1 16.43 8.58 21.57
CA THR A 1 15.28 7.93 22.22
C THR A 1 14.11 7.98 21.27
N GLY A 2 13.53 6.83 20.91
CA GLY A 2 12.14 6.80 20.44
C GLY A 2 11.32 7.13 21.68
N GLY A 3 11.01 8.42 21.85
CA GLY A 3 10.42 8.93 23.08
C GLY A 3 8.99 8.43 23.26
N TRP A 4 8.32 8.95 24.28
CA TRP A 4 6.89 8.71 24.51
C TRP A 4 6.02 9.01 23.28
N VAL A 5 6.43 9.98 22.45
CA VAL A 5 5.79 10.31 21.17
C VAL A 5 5.83 9.15 20.18
N ASP A 6 6.98 8.47 20.01
CA ASP A 6 7.10 7.30 19.13
C ASP A 6 6.23 6.14 19.63
N GLY A 7 6.18 5.94 20.95
CA GLY A 7 5.28 4.96 21.57
C GLY A 7 3.79 5.29 21.35
N LEU A 8 3.41 6.56 21.50
CA LEU A 8 2.03 7.00 21.27
C LEU A 8 1.62 6.88 19.81
N MET A 9 2.47 7.30 18.88
CA MET A 9 2.22 7.16 17.44
C MET A 9 2.00 5.71 17.05
N MET A 10 2.83 4.80 17.58
CA MET A 10 2.69 3.38 17.28
C MET A 10 1.45 2.76 17.91
N ARG A 11 1.04 3.19 19.10
CA ARG A 11 -0.24 2.77 19.67
C ARG A 11 -1.43 3.16 18.79
N VAL A 12 -1.42 4.36 18.22
CA VAL A 12 -2.46 4.80 17.26
C VAL A 12 -2.47 3.87 16.06
N VAL A 13 -1.31 3.56 15.48
CA VAL A 13 -1.20 2.61 14.37
C VAL A 13 -1.75 1.23 14.77
N ASP A 14 -1.37 0.72 15.94
CA ASP A 14 -1.82 -0.59 16.44
C ASP A 14 -3.34 -0.64 16.65
N ILE A 15 -3.94 0.44 17.17
CA ILE A 15 -5.39 0.57 17.31
C ILE A 15 -6.06 0.55 15.93
N LEU A 16 -5.53 1.29 14.95
CA LEU A 16 -6.09 1.31 13.60
C LEU A 16 -6.02 -0.08 12.94
N TYR A 17 -4.96 -0.85 13.18
CA TYR A 17 -4.86 -2.24 12.71
C TYR A 17 -5.85 -3.21 13.36
N SER A 18 -6.30 -2.92 14.58
CA SER A 18 -7.27 -3.78 15.26
C SER A 18 -8.65 -3.73 14.59
N VAL A 19 -8.91 -2.71 13.76
CA VAL A 19 -10.16 -2.54 13.02
C VAL A 19 -10.11 -3.38 11.73
N PRO A 20 -11.09 -4.28 11.50
CA PRO A 20 -11.20 -5.00 10.23
C PRO A 20 -11.41 -4.03 9.06
N PHE A 21 -10.43 -3.99 8.15
CA PHE A 21 -10.39 -3.02 7.06
C PHE A 21 -11.55 -3.19 6.06
N ILE A 22 -11.80 -4.41 5.56
CA ILE A 22 -12.86 -4.66 4.57
C ILE A 22 -14.24 -4.20 5.11
N PRO A 23 -14.71 -4.63 6.30
CA PRO A 23 -15.97 -4.15 6.84
C PRO A 23 -16.02 -2.62 7.04
N PHE A 24 -14.93 -2.01 7.50
CA PHE A 24 -14.86 -0.56 7.67
C PHE A 24 -15.12 0.18 6.35
N VAL A 25 -14.48 -0.26 5.27
CA VAL A 25 -14.66 0.34 3.94
C VAL A 25 -16.07 0.12 3.42
N ILE A 26 -16.65 -1.08 3.61
CA ILE A 26 -18.03 -1.38 3.21
C ILE A 26 -19.01 -0.42 3.91
N VAL A 27 -18.90 -0.29 5.23
CA VAL A 27 -19.76 0.62 6.01
C VAL A 27 -19.62 2.06 5.51
N LEU A 28 -18.40 2.50 5.25
CA LEU A 28 -18.12 3.85 4.74
C LEU A 28 -18.79 4.09 3.37
N MET A 29 -18.73 3.12 2.45
CA MET A 29 -19.40 3.21 1.14
C MET A 29 -20.92 3.18 1.22
N VAL A 30 -21.47 2.39 2.14
CA VAL A 30 -22.93 2.29 2.34
C VAL A 30 -23.47 3.58 2.97
N MET A 31 -22.74 4.19 3.91
CA MET A 31 -23.19 5.40 4.62
C MET A 31 -23.01 6.68 3.81
N PHE A 32 -21.85 6.86 3.16
CA PHE A 32 -21.49 8.11 2.48
C PHE A 32 -21.67 8.05 0.96
N GLY A 33 -22.10 6.90 0.44
CA GLY A 33 -22.26 6.65 -0.98
C GLY A 33 -20.98 6.11 -1.64
N ARG A 34 -21.16 5.54 -2.83
CA ARG A 34 -20.09 4.93 -3.62
C ARG A 34 -19.38 6.02 -4.41
N ASN A 35 -18.21 6.45 -3.93
CA ASN A 35 -17.38 7.45 -4.60
C ASN A 35 -15.94 6.96 -4.71
N LEU A 36 -15.37 6.97 -5.92
CA LEU A 36 -13.96 6.66 -6.19
C LEU A 36 -12.99 7.33 -5.22
N LEU A 37 -13.20 8.62 -4.93
CA LEU A 37 -12.39 9.37 -3.97
C LEU A 37 -12.49 8.79 -2.56
N LEU A 38 -13.67 8.34 -2.12
CA LEU A 38 -13.84 7.69 -0.83
C LEU A 38 -13.14 6.32 -0.79
N ILE A 39 -13.18 5.56 -1.88
CA ILE A 39 -12.45 4.27 -1.98
C ILE A 39 -10.95 4.52 -1.83
N PHE A 40 -10.39 5.43 -2.63
CA PHE A 40 -8.96 5.73 -2.59
C PHE A 40 -8.53 6.38 -1.27
N ALA A 41 -9.35 7.25 -0.69
CA ALA A 41 -9.07 7.83 0.62
C ALA A 41 -9.07 6.77 1.72
N ALA A 42 -10.03 5.84 1.72
CA ALA A 42 -10.10 4.77 2.72
C ALA A 42 -8.93 3.78 2.58
N ILE A 43 -8.58 3.41 1.35
CA ILE A 43 -7.39 2.60 1.05
C ILE A 43 -6.13 3.33 1.50
N GLY A 44 -5.97 4.60 1.09
CA GLY A 44 -4.82 5.43 1.45
C GLY A 44 -4.67 5.62 2.95
N ALA A 45 -5.77 5.71 3.70
CA ALA A 45 -5.79 5.82 5.17
C ALA A 45 -5.33 4.55 5.89
N VAL A 46 -5.23 3.41 5.21
CA VAL A 46 -4.78 2.15 5.80
C VAL A 46 -3.43 1.70 5.22
N SER A 47 -3.20 1.87 3.92
CA SER A 47 -1.95 1.46 3.27
C SER A 47 -0.70 2.13 3.87
N TRP A 48 -0.82 3.33 4.43
CA TRP A 48 0.32 4.00 5.09
C TRP A 48 0.73 3.35 6.42
N LEU A 49 -0.16 2.59 7.06
CA LEU A 49 0.10 1.98 8.37
C LEU A 49 1.21 0.92 8.29
N ASP A 50 1.18 0.08 7.23
CA ASP A 50 2.22 -0.92 6.97
C ASP A 50 3.56 -0.23 6.73
N ILE A 51 3.56 0.76 5.84
CA ILE A 51 4.75 1.52 5.45
C ILE A 51 5.34 2.25 6.67
N ALA A 52 4.52 2.83 7.53
CA ALA A 52 4.97 3.53 8.74
C ALA A 52 5.75 2.60 9.68
N ARG A 53 5.28 1.37 9.87
CA ARG A 53 5.97 0.36 10.70
C ARG A 53 7.32 -0.02 10.10
N ILE A 54 7.36 -0.24 8.80
CA ILE A 54 8.59 -0.60 8.07
C ILE A 54 9.61 0.54 8.15
N VAL A 55 9.20 1.76 7.81
CA VAL A 55 10.03 2.97 7.86
C VAL A 55 10.58 3.19 9.26
N ARG A 56 9.77 2.99 10.31
CA ARG A 56 10.24 3.05 11.71
C ARG A 56 11.31 2.01 12.00
N GLY A 57 11.08 0.75 11.63
CA GLY A 57 12.05 -0.33 11.81
C GLY A 57 13.39 -0.03 11.14
N GLN A 58 13.35 0.42 9.88
CA GLN A 58 14.55 0.79 9.13
C GLN A 58 15.23 2.04 9.70
N THR A 59 14.46 3.04 10.14
CA THR A 59 15.00 4.23 10.80
C THR A 59 15.77 3.87 12.07
N LEU A 60 15.23 2.95 12.89
CA LEU A 60 15.90 2.48 14.10
C LEU A 60 17.20 1.72 13.79
N SER A 61 17.22 0.97 12.69
CA SER A 61 18.42 0.28 12.20
C SER A 61 19.47 1.26 11.69
N LEU A 62 19.10 2.18 10.79
CA LEU A 62 20.00 3.21 10.23
C LEU A 62 20.60 4.11 11.30
N ARG A 63 19.84 4.44 12.35
CA ARG A 63 20.30 5.28 13.46
C ARG A 63 21.48 4.67 14.24
N LYS A 64 21.68 3.35 14.16
CA LYS A 64 22.79 2.63 14.82
C LYS A 64 23.99 2.39 13.89
N ARG A 65 23.98 2.92 12.66
CA ARG A 65 25.10 2.75 11.72
C ARG A 65 26.21 3.76 12.01
N GLU A 66 27.45 3.34 11.74
CA GLU A 66 28.67 4.10 12.01
C GLU A 66 28.67 5.51 11.41
N PHE A 67 28.13 5.69 10.19
CA PHE A 67 28.06 7.03 9.57
C PHE A 67 27.13 7.99 10.34
N VAL A 68 26.09 7.48 11.01
CA VAL A 68 25.20 8.30 11.85
C VAL A 68 25.89 8.65 13.17
N GLU A 69 26.61 7.69 13.74
CA GLU A 69 27.38 7.91 14.97
C GLU A 69 28.51 8.91 14.76
N ALA A 70 29.26 8.80 13.65
CA ALA A 70 30.29 9.75 13.26
C ALA A 70 29.72 11.16 13.00
N ALA A 71 28.58 11.27 12.32
CA ALA A 71 27.91 12.55 12.11
C ALA A 71 27.48 13.20 13.44
N ARG A 72 26.98 12.39 14.38
CA ARG A 72 26.60 12.87 15.73
C ARG A 72 27.83 13.27 16.54
N ALA A 73 28.92 12.50 16.50
CA ALA A 73 30.18 12.85 17.15
C ALA A 73 30.79 14.15 16.60
N SER A 74 30.53 14.43 15.31
CA SER A 74 30.93 15.68 14.63
C SER A 74 30.00 16.88 14.94
N GLY A 75 29.02 16.72 15.83
CA GLY A 75 28.11 17.80 16.25
C GLY A 75 26.95 18.12 15.29
N VAL A 76 26.68 17.26 14.30
CA VAL A 76 25.55 17.47 13.37
C VAL A 76 24.22 17.31 14.10
N SER A 77 23.30 18.25 13.89
CA SER A 77 21.98 18.22 14.52
C SER A 77 21.13 17.03 14.07
N ASN A 78 20.27 16.50 14.95
CA ASN A 78 19.42 15.34 14.63
C ASN A 78 18.54 15.57 13.38
N GLY A 79 18.01 16.79 13.18
CA GLY A 79 17.21 17.12 11.99
C GLY A 79 18.03 17.08 10.70
N ALA A 80 19.28 17.54 10.73
CA ALA A 80 20.18 17.45 9.59
C ALA A 80 20.56 15.99 9.30
N ILE A 81 20.77 15.17 10.32
CA ILE A 81 21.00 13.72 10.17
C ILE A 81 19.80 13.05 9.51
N VAL A 82 18.58 13.36 9.95
CA VAL A 82 17.36 12.78 9.38
C VAL A 82 17.24 13.15 7.90
N ARG A 83 17.34 14.44 7.55
CA ARG A 83 17.13 14.89 6.17
C ARG A 83 18.25 14.45 5.21
N ARG A 84 19.50 14.42 5.67
CA ARG A 84 20.68 14.17 4.81
C ARG A 84 21.11 12.70 4.76
N HIS A 85 20.85 11.94 5.82
CA HIS A 85 21.29 10.55 5.92
C HIS A 85 20.12 9.59 6.00
N ILE A 86 19.15 9.79 6.90
CA ILE A 86 18.07 8.81 7.10
C ILE A 86 17.09 8.79 5.93
N VAL A 87 16.47 9.93 5.60
CA VAL A 87 15.45 10.02 4.55
C VAL A 87 15.97 9.51 3.21
N PRO A 88 17.14 9.94 2.70
CA PRO A 88 17.64 9.45 1.41
C PRO A 88 17.91 7.94 1.39
N ASN A 89 18.36 7.35 2.50
CA ASN A 89 18.57 5.90 2.61
C ASN A 89 17.26 5.10 2.69
N LEU A 90 16.14 5.74 3.04
CA LEU A 90 14.84 5.11 3.12
C LEU A 90 14.00 5.25 1.84
N ILE A 91 14.34 6.16 0.93
CA ILE A 91 13.56 6.36 -0.30
C ILE A 91 13.48 5.06 -1.10
N GLY A 92 14.59 4.35 -1.26
CA GLY A 92 14.63 3.10 -2.02
C GLY A 92 13.63 2.08 -1.48
N ILE A 93 13.66 1.80 -0.17
CA ILE A 93 12.72 0.86 0.45
C ILE A 93 11.27 1.36 0.36
N VAL A 94 11.01 2.65 0.56
CA VAL A 94 9.65 3.20 0.46
C VAL A 94 9.08 3.02 -0.94
N VAL A 95 9.86 3.33 -1.99
CA VAL A 95 9.41 3.18 -3.39
C VAL A 95 9.11 1.71 -3.72
N VAL A 96 9.93 0.78 -3.23
CA VAL A 96 9.68 -0.67 -3.38
C VAL A 96 8.34 -1.06 -2.76
N TYR A 97 8.10 -0.69 -1.49
CA TYR A 97 6.85 -1.07 -0.81
C TYR A 97 5.62 -0.41 -1.43
N VAL A 98 5.72 0.85 -1.86
CA VAL A 98 4.62 1.53 -2.57
C VAL A 98 4.29 0.77 -3.86
N THR A 99 5.30 0.36 -4.63
CA THR A 99 5.10 -0.42 -5.87
C THR A 99 4.41 -1.76 -5.58
N LEU A 100 4.87 -2.48 -4.56
CA LEU A 100 4.30 -3.77 -4.14
C LEU A 100 2.88 -3.64 -3.55
N THR A 101 2.45 -2.44 -3.17
CA THR A 101 1.09 -2.20 -2.65
C THR A 101 0.06 -2.08 -3.79
N ILE A 102 0.49 -1.65 -4.99
CA ILE A 102 -0.40 -1.42 -6.14
C ILE A 102 -1.23 -2.68 -6.50
N PRO A 103 -0.65 -3.88 -6.63
CA PRO A 103 -1.42 -5.10 -6.91
C PRO A 103 -2.51 -5.38 -5.87
N SER A 104 -2.19 -5.21 -4.58
CA SER A 104 -3.15 -5.42 -3.49
C SER A 104 -4.31 -4.43 -3.56
N VAL A 105 -4.03 -3.17 -3.90
CA VAL A 105 -5.05 -2.12 -4.09
C VAL A 105 -5.96 -2.44 -5.28
N ILE A 106 -5.40 -2.89 -6.41
CA ILE A 106 -6.19 -3.30 -7.58
C ILE A 106 -7.12 -4.47 -7.24
N LEU A 107 -6.61 -5.49 -6.56
CA LEU A 107 -7.41 -6.64 -6.14
C LEU A 107 -8.52 -6.24 -5.16
N PHE A 108 -8.22 -5.34 -4.23
CA PHE A 108 -9.19 -4.84 -3.26
C PHE A 108 -10.30 -4.02 -3.93
N GLU A 109 -9.95 -3.11 -4.85
CA GLU A 109 -10.94 -2.37 -5.65
C GLU A 109 -11.79 -3.33 -6.48
N ALA A 110 -11.17 -4.32 -7.13
CA ALA A 110 -11.89 -5.29 -7.93
C ALA A 110 -12.86 -6.15 -7.09
N PHE A 111 -12.45 -6.52 -5.88
CA PHE A 111 -13.29 -7.23 -4.92
C PHE A 111 -14.51 -6.39 -4.50
N LEU A 112 -14.32 -5.10 -4.17
CA LEU A 112 -15.42 -4.20 -3.85
C LEU A 112 -16.35 -3.99 -5.05
N SER A 113 -15.78 -3.82 -6.25
CA SER A 113 -16.53 -3.77 -7.50
C SER A 113 -17.35 -5.02 -7.75
N PHE A 114 -16.78 -6.21 -7.48
CA PHE A 114 -17.47 -7.49 -7.57
C PHE A 114 -18.63 -7.62 -6.58
N LEU A 115 -18.49 -7.06 -5.38
CA LEU A 115 -19.59 -6.96 -4.40
C LEU A 115 -20.64 -5.90 -4.78
N GLY A 116 -20.49 -5.25 -5.93
CA GLY A 116 -21.38 -4.18 -6.35
C GLY A 116 -21.24 -2.94 -5.47
N LEU A 117 -20.05 -2.66 -4.93
CA LEU A 117 -19.71 -1.46 -4.15
C LEU A 117 -18.70 -0.54 -4.86
N GLY A 118 -18.16 -0.98 -5.98
CA GLY A 118 -17.19 -0.21 -6.75
C GLY A 118 -17.80 0.84 -7.68
N VAL A 119 -17.05 1.21 -8.72
CA VAL A 119 -17.42 2.25 -9.69
C VAL A 119 -18.72 1.88 -10.42
N GLN A 120 -19.62 2.85 -10.59
CA GLN A 120 -20.84 2.68 -11.37
C GLN A 120 -20.77 3.43 -12.70
N ALA A 121 -21.66 3.04 -13.63
CA ALA A 121 -21.86 3.68 -14.92
C ALA A 121 -21.94 5.22 -14.77
N PRO A 122 -21.33 6.00 -15.69
CA PRO A 122 -20.79 5.64 -17.01
C PRO A 122 -19.36 5.07 -17.00
N LEU A 123 -18.70 5.03 -15.84
CA LEU A 123 -17.36 4.44 -15.70
C LEU A 123 -17.47 2.96 -15.33
N THR A 124 -16.55 2.13 -15.82
CA THR A 124 -16.47 0.72 -15.44
C THR A 124 -15.10 0.40 -14.84
N SER A 125 -15.05 -0.60 -13.98
CA SER A 125 -13.82 -1.16 -13.41
C SER A 125 -13.64 -2.60 -13.89
N LEU A 126 -12.42 -3.13 -13.83
CA LEU A 126 -12.17 -4.54 -14.15
C LEU A 126 -12.97 -5.48 -13.24
N GLY A 127 -13.11 -5.15 -11.95
CA GLY A 127 -13.95 -5.92 -11.04
C GLY A 127 -15.43 -5.87 -11.38
N GLY A 128 -15.92 -4.74 -11.90
CA GLY A 128 -17.29 -4.60 -12.38
C GLY A 128 -17.55 -5.51 -13.60
N LEU A 129 -16.62 -5.52 -14.55
CA LEU A 129 -16.69 -6.43 -15.71
C LEU A 129 -16.67 -7.90 -15.30
N VAL A 130 -15.87 -8.26 -14.29
CA VAL A 130 -15.88 -9.63 -13.73
C VAL A 130 -17.23 -9.95 -13.07
N SER A 131 -17.82 -9.00 -12.35
CA SER A 131 -19.17 -9.13 -11.76
C SER A 131 -20.24 -9.39 -12.82
N ASP A 132 -20.26 -8.55 -13.85
CA ASP A 132 -21.23 -8.65 -14.94
C ASP A 132 -21.07 -9.98 -15.68
N GLY A 133 -19.83 -10.35 -16.01
CA GLY A 133 -19.50 -11.63 -16.62
C GLY A 133 -19.90 -12.84 -15.77
N ALA A 134 -19.77 -12.75 -14.44
CA ALA A 134 -20.18 -13.81 -13.53
C ALA A 134 -21.69 -14.08 -13.58
N SER A 135 -22.51 -13.03 -13.72
CA SER A 135 -23.96 -13.15 -13.80
C SER A 135 -24.45 -13.88 -15.06
N VAL A 136 -23.67 -13.84 -16.14
CA VAL A 136 -24.01 -14.45 -17.45
C VAL A 136 -23.09 -15.62 -17.82
N LEU A 137 -22.34 -16.17 -16.84
CA LEU A 137 -21.32 -17.19 -17.07
C LEU A 137 -21.81 -18.40 -17.87
N GLN A 138 -23.06 -18.83 -17.65
CA GLN A 138 -23.63 -19.99 -18.36
C GLN A 138 -23.90 -19.71 -19.85
N ALA A 139 -24.23 -18.47 -20.21
CA ALA A 139 -24.56 -18.08 -21.57
C ALA A 139 -23.34 -17.53 -22.33
N HIS A 140 -22.53 -16.71 -21.67
CA HIS A 140 -21.41 -15.99 -22.27
C HIS A 140 -20.14 -16.05 -21.39
N PRO A 141 -19.47 -17.21 -21.29
CA PRO A 141 -18.29 -17.38 -20.43
C PRO A 141 -17.15 -16.40 -20.70
N TYR A 142 -16.99 -15.98 -21.95
CA TYR A 142 -15.94 -15.04 -22.36
C TYR A 142 -16.05 -13.67 -21.67
N MET A 143 -17.27 -13.26 -21.28
CA MET A 143 -17.49 -11.99 -20.57
C MET A 143 -16.86 -11.98 -19.18
N LEU A 144 -16.66 -13.14 -18.56
CA LEU A 144 -15.91 -13.27 -17.31
C LEU A 144 -14.42 -13.54 -17.55
N ILE A 145 -14.12 -14.47 -18.46
CA ILE A 145 -12.75 -14.97 -18.65
C ILE A 145 -11.82 -13.86 -19.13
N ILE A 146 -12.26 -13.03 -20.09
CA ILE A 146 -11.44 -11.95 -20.64
C ILE A 146 -11.04 -10.93 -19.56
N PRO A 147 -11.98 -10.27 -18.84
CA PRO A 147 -11.60 -9.30 -17.82
C PRO A 147 -10.82 -9.93 -16.66
N ALA A 148 -11.10 -11.19 -16.30
CA ALA A 148 -10.32 -11.91 -15.29
C ALA A 148 -8.86 -12.12 -15.70
N ILE A 149 -8.60 -12.50 -16.97
CA ILE A 149 -7.24 -12.64 -17.50
C ILE A 149 -6.53 -11.28 -17.52
N PHE A 150 -7.20 -10.22 -17.99
CA PHE A 150 -6.62 -8.87 -17.99
C PHE A 150 -6.23 -8.41 -16.58
N LEU A 151 -7.13 -8.61 -15.61
CA LEU A 151 -6.86 -8.31 -14.21
C LEU A 151 -5.66 -9.12 -13.69
N ALA A 152 -5.61 -10.43 -13.96
CA ALA A 152 -4.49 -11.28 -13.56
C ALA A 152 -3.15 -10.82 -14.16
N VAL A 153 -3.14 -10.47 -15.45
CA VAL A 153 -1.93 -9.98 -16.14
C VAL A 153 -1.47 -8.64 -15.55
N ILE A 154 -2.38 -7.69 -15.31
CA ILE A 154 -2.05 -6.39 -14.71
C ILE A 154 -1.43 -6.59 -13.32
N VAL A 155 -2.09 -7.37 -12.47
CA VAL A 155 -1.61 -7.70 -11.12
C VAL A 155 -0.24 -8.37 -11.18
N TYR A 156 -0.04 -9.31 -12.11
CA TYR A 156 1.24 -9.98 -12.31
C TYR A 156 2.34 -9.00 -12.74
N CYS A 157 2.08 -8.13 -13.73
CA CYS A 157 3.03 -7.15 -14.20
C CYS A 157 3.48 -6.20 -13.09
N PHE A 158 2.55 -5.69 -12.27
CA PHE A 158 2.90 -4.81 -11.16
C PHE A 158 3.68 -5.53 -10.05
N ASN A 159 3.33 -6.78 -9.72
CA ASN A 159 4.12 -7.60 -8.80
C ASN A 159 5.54 -7.80 -9.33
N PHE A 160 5.66 -8.21 -10.60
CA PHE A 160 6.96 -8.44 -11.24
C PHE A 160 7.85 -7.18 -11.25
N ILE A 161 7.27 -6.01 -11.54
CA ILE A 161 7.99 -4.73 -11.47
C ILE A 161 8.41 -4.41 -10.02
N GLY A 162 7.53 -4.65 -9.04
CA GLY A 162 7.82 -4.42 -7.63
C GLY A 162 8.94 -5.30 -7.10
N ASP A 163 8.93 -6.58 -7.46
CA ASP A 163 9.98 -7.54 -7.11
C ASP A 163 11.30 -7.19 -7.81
N GLY A 164 11.27 -6.88 -9.12
CA GLY A 164 12.47 -6.45 -9.83
C GLY A 164 13.08 -5.16 -9.26
N LEU A 165 12.24 -4.21 -8.83
CA LEU A 165 12.70 -2.99 -8.16
C LEU A 165 13.28 -3.29 -6.77
N ARG A 166 12.65 -4.22 -6.03
CA ARG A 166 13.16 -4.69 -4.73
C ARG A 166 14.54 -5.30 -4.87
N ASP A 167 14.71 -6.20 -5.82
CA ASP A 167 15.96 -6.91 -6.05
C ASP A 167 17.07 -5.94 -6.50
N ALA A 168 16.74 -4.97 -7.37
CA ALA A 168 17.70 -3.94 -7.81
C ALA A 168 18.16 -3.00 -6.68
N LEU A 169 17.35 -2.86 -5.61
CA LEU A 169 17.61 -1.97 -4.48
C LEU A 169 18.04 -2.72 -3.20
N ASP A 170 18.03 -4.06 -3.19
CA ASP A 170 18.52 -4.85 -2.07
C ASP A 170 20.07 -4.80 -2.05
N PRO A 171 20.71 -4.20 -1.03
CA PRO A 171 22.16 -4.04 -0.99
C PRO A 171 22.94 -5.35 -0.80
N LYS A 172 22.26 -6.48 -0.61
CA LYS A 172 22.91 -7.76 -0.26
C LYS A 172 23.79 -8.38 -1.33
N ASP A 173 23.77 -7.87 -2.56
CA ASP A 173 24.62 -8.34 -3.65
C ASP A 173 25.91 -7.53 -3.85
N ARG A 174 26.29 -6.62 -2.93
CA ARG A 174 27.57 -5.89 -2.98
C ARG A 174 28.24 -5.68 -1.62
#